data_AF-A0A1H7UF83-F1
#
_entry.id   AF-A0A1H7UF83-F1
#
_cell.length_a   1.000
_cell.length_b   1.000
_cell.length_c   1.000
_cell.angle_alpha   90.00
_cell.angle_beta   90.00
_cell.angle_gamma   90.00
#
_symmetry.space_group_name_H-M   'P 1'
#
loop_
_entity.id
_entity.type
_entity.pdbx_description
1 polymer ?
#
loop_
_entity_poly.entity_id
_entity_poly.type
_entity_poly.pdbx_seq_one_letter_code
_entity_poly.pdbx_strand_id
1 'polypeptide(L)'
;MSNMILKNIVYVILTGFWLYSCHGKVENEQQITNEDSVETSGIDSSENIIQESTMYPYRKVDSLIQLLEKKYDDDVLQRLENMCQESDGDLAESFHELGKRLFDIHLLDFVKFLSIHKESCLREKLILGISAEIAVYGKEERRKIINEERNKYLEIAKDKNLPPNLIEAINDIYREIKPEIFD
;
A
#
# COMPACT_ATOMS: atom_id res chain seq x y z
N MET A 1 -35.30 0.05 27.32
CA MET A 1 -34.77 -1.33 27.37
C MET A 1 -34.48 -1.79 25.94
N SER A 2 -33.50 -1.17 25.25
CA SER A 2 -33.16 -1.51 23.85
C SER A 2 -31.68 -1.25 23.52
N ASN A 3 -30.78 -1.57 24.45
CA ASN A 3 -29.31 -1.44 24.23
C ASN A 3 -28.59 -2.79 24.21
N MET A 4 -29.33 -3.91 24.09
CA MET A 4 -28.76 -5.25 24.25
C MET A 4 -28.83 -6.13 22.99
N ILE A 5 -29.38 -5.62 21.87
CA ILE A 5 -29.53 -6.40 20.63
C ILE A 5 -28.46 -6.04 19.59
N LEU A 6 -27.88 -4.84 19.63
CA LEU A 6 -26.89 -4.42 18.61
C LEU A 6 -25.46 -4.95 18.85
N LYS A 7 -25.14 -5.43 20.06
CA LYS A 7 -23.79 -5.93 20.39
C LYS A 7 -23.49 -7.35 19.85
N ASN A 8 -24.50 -8.10 19.38
CA ASN A 8 -24.32 -9.51 19.01
C ASN A 8 -24.25 -9.77 17.49
N ILE A 9 -24.38 -8.76 16.63
CA ILE A 9 -24.29 -8.95 15.17
C ILE A 9 -22.86 -8.69 14.65
N VAL A 10 -22.04 -7.93 15.39
CA VAL A 10 -20.67 -7.60 14.96
C VAL A 10 -19.68 -8.75 15.21
N TYR A 11 -20.00 -9.71 16.07
CA TYR A 11 -19.06 -10.77 16.47
C TYR A 11 -19.00 -11.98 15.52
N VAL A 12 -19.91 -12.10 14.55
CA VAL A 12 -20.02 -13.32 13.70
C VAL A 12 -19.20 -13.24 12.41
N ILE A 13 -18.71 -12.07 12.01
CA ILE A 13 -17.96 -11.91 10.74
C ILE A 13 -16.44 -12.10 10.92
N LEU A 14 -15.94 -12.15 12.16
CA LEU A 14 -14.49 -12.12 12.45
C LEU A 14 -13.81 -13.49 12.66
N THR A 15 -14.50 -14.63 12.49
CA THR A 15 -13.88 -15.96 12.75
C THR A 15 -14.09 -16.99 11.63
N GLY A 16 -14.35 -16.57 10.39
CA GLY A 16 -14.78 -17.46 9.31
C GLY A 16 -13.78 -17.79 8.20
N PHE A 17 -12.50 -17.40 8.27
CA PHE A 17 -11.57 -17.55 7.13
C PHE A 17 -10.24 -18.25 7.45
N TRP A 18 -10.26 -19.19 8.40
CA TRP A 18 -9.20 -20.18 8.55
C TRP A 18 -9.84 -21.57 8.53
N LEU A 19 -9.69 -22.27 7.41
CA LEU A 19 -9.59 -23.73 7.26
C LEU A 19 -9.91 -24.14 5.81
N TYR A 20 -8.95 -23.97 4.91
CA TYR A 20 -8.76 -24.89 3.78
C TYR A 20 -7.26 -25.04 3.52
N SER A 21 -6.63 -25.87 4.35
CA SER A 21 -5.42 -26.62 4.00
C SER A 21 -5.82 -28.08 3.89
N CYS A 22 -5.71 -28.64 2.69
CA CYS A 22 -5.66 -30.06 2.33
C CYS A 22 -5.42 -30.07 0.81
N HIS A 23 -4.55 -30.86 0.19
CA HIS A 23 -3.89 -32.10 0.60
C HIS A 23 -2.70 -32.30 -0.35
N GLY A 24 -1.56 -32.77 0.17
CA GLY A 24 -0.41 -33.10 -0.64
C GLY A 24 -0.61 -34.36 -1.49
N LYS A 25 0.13 -34.45 -2.59
CA LYS A 25 0.67 -35.69 -3.11
C LYS A 25 2.07 -35.41 -3.67
N VAL A 26 3.07 -35.76 -2.88
CA VAL A 26 4.44 -36.00 -3.36
C VAL A 26 4.49 -37.49 -3.67
N GLU A 27 4.51 -37.84 -4.95
CA GLU A 27 4.92 -39.16 -5.42
C GLU A 27 6.30 -38.99 -6.08
N ASN A 28 7.32 -39.48 -5.37
CA ASN A 28 8.63 -39.79 -5.91
C ASN A 28 8.48 -41.00 -6.83
N GLU A 29 9.07 -40.98 -8.02
CA GLU A 29 9.68 -42.18 -8.60
C GLU A 29 10.78 -41.82 -9.62
N GLN A 30 11.80 -42.67 -9.61
CA GLN A 30 13.16 -42.50 -10.09
C GLN A 30 13.30 -42.69 -11.61
N GLN A 31 14.32 -42.12 -12.26
CA GLN A 31 15.49 -42.88 -12.74
C GLN A 31 16.48 -42.04 -13.57
N ILE A 32 17.74 -42.45 -13.38
CA ILE A 32 19.01 -42.01 -13.95
C ILE A 32 19.07 -42.32 -15.45
N THR A 33 19.66 -41.45 -16.27
CA THR A 33 20.85 -41.75 -17.12
C THR A 33 21.37 -40.54 -17.90
N ASN A 34 22.70 -40.52 -18.05
CA ASN A 34 23.52 -39.54 -18.75
C ASN A 34 23.35 -39.55 -20.28
N GLU A 35 24.02 -38.55 -20.89
CA GLU A 35 24.61 -38.50 -22.25
C GLU A 35 23.82 -37.83 -23.39
N ASP A 36 24.42 -36.72 -23.82
CA ASP A 36 24.66 -36.23 -25.18
C ASP A 36 23.53 -36.03 -26.19
N SER A 37 23.43 -34.75 -26.60
CA SER A 37 23.05 -34.24 -27.92
C SER A 37 21.69 -34.63 -28.51
N VAL A 38 20.93 -33.61 -28.95
CA VAL A 38 20.40 -33.47 -30.31
C VAL A 38 19.47 -32.24 -30.33
N GLU A 39 19.79 -31.30 -31.21
CA GLU A 39 18.85 -30.28 -31.67
C GLU A 39 17.65 -30.97 -32.33
N THR A 40 16.45 -30.76 -31.78
CA THR A 40 15.21 -30.89 -32.55
C THR A 40 14.31 -29.70 -32.25
N SER A 41 14.19 -28.83 -33.25
CA SER A 41 13.06 -27.94 -33.44
C SER A 41 11.74 -28.73 -33.48
N GLY A 42 10.75 -28.36 -32.68
CA GLY A 42 9.43 -28.97 -32.73
C GLY A 42 8.44 -28.53 -31.65
N ILE A 43 7.83 -27.36 -31.87
CA ILE A 43 6.38 -27.04 -31.73
C ILE A 43 5.64 -27.34 -30.41
N ASP A 44 5.09 -26.25 -29.87
CA ASP A 44 3.94 -26.08 -28.95
C ASP A 44 3.92 -26.80 -27.59
N SER A 45 4.35 -26.06 -26.56
CA SER A 45 3.46 -25.83 -25.42
C SER A 45 3.33 -24.31 -25.19
N SER A 46 2.21 -23.77 -25.64
CA SER A 46 1.67 -22.52 -25.09
C SER A 46 1.17 -22.80 -23.67
N GLU A 47 2.09 -23.10 -22.76
CA GLU A 47 1.82 -23.16 -21.33
C GLU A 47 2.00 -21.76 -20.76
N ASN A 48 0.88 -21.16 -20.36
CA ASN A 48 0.74 -20.13 -19.32
C ASN A 48 2.05 -19.63 -18.69
N ILE A 49 2.82 -18.82 -19.42
CA ILE A 49 3.75 -17.87 -18.81
C ILE A 49 2.88 -16.70 -18.37
N ILE A 50 2.03 -16.93 -17.35
CA ILE A 50 1.44 -15.83 -16.60
C ILE A 50 2.61 -15.21 -15.84
N GLN A 51 3.20 -14.19 -16.45
CA GLN A 51 3.96 -13.08 -15.86
C GLN A 51 4.43 -13.29 -14.41
N GLU A 52 5.35 -14.22 -14.16
CA GLU A 52 6.01 -14.33 -12.85
C GLU A 52 6.87 -13.06 -12.57
N SER A 53 7.28 -12.38 -13.64
CA SER A 53 8.07 -11.14 -13.60
C SER A 53 7.33 -9.95 -12.99
N THR A 54 6.02 -9.81 -13.19
CA THR A 54 5.26 -8.66 -12.65
C THR A 54 4.87 -8.90 -11.21
N MET A 55 4.55 -10.15 -10.83
CA MET A 55 4.15 -10.53 -9.47
C MET A 55 5.29 -10.38 -8.44
N TYR A 56 6.55 -10.52 -8.86
CA TYR A 56 7.70 -10.48 -7.97
C TYR A 56 7.93 -9.10 -7.31
N PRO A 57 7.88 -7.97 -8.05
CA PRO A 57 7.83 -6.62 -7.47
C PRO A 57 6.73 -6.45 -6.42
N TYR A 58 5.48 -6.84 -6.70
CA TYR A 58 4.37 -6.71 -5.75
C TYR A 58 4.60 -7.50 -4.47
N ARG A 59 5.05 -8.76 -4.57
CA ARG A 59 5.34 -9.60 -3.40
C ARG A 59 6.40 -8.97 -2.50
N LYS A 60 7.38 -8.27 -3.07
CA LYS A 60 8.39 -7.52 -2.31
C LYS A 60 7.78 -6.31 -1.61
N VAL A 61 6.97 -5.51 -2.31
CA VAL A 61 6.26 -4.37 -1.71
C VAL A 61 5.43 -4.85 -0.54
N ASP A 62 4.54 -5.83 -0.73
CA ASP A 62 3.68 -6.36 0.34
C ASP A 62 4.47 -6.86 1.55
N SER A 63 5.59 -7.55 1.31
CA SER A 63 6.44 -8.05 2.39
C SER A 63 7.08 -6.90 3.20
N LEU A 64 7.51 -5.82 2.53
CA LEU A 64 8.08 -4.65 3.19
C LEU A 64 6.99 -3.85 3.94
N ILE A 65 5.79 -3.74 3.37
CA ILE A 65 4.64 -3.11 4.03
C ILE A 65 4.32 -3.85 5.33
N GLN A 66 4.19 -5.17 5.29
CA GLN A 66 3.92 -5.99 6.47
C GLN A 66 5.00 -5.85 7.56
N LEU A 67 6.25 -5.60 7.17
CA LEU A 67 7.32 -5.32 8.12
C LEU A 67 7.14 -3.95 8.77
N LEU A 68 6.85 -2.91 7.98
CA LEU A 68 6.58 -1.56 8.51
C LEU A 68 5.39 -1.53 9.46
N GLU A 69 4.29 -2.21 9.12
CA GLU A 69 3.10 -2.29 9.97
C GLU A 69 3.38 -2.94 11.33
N LYS A 70 4.30 -3.90 11.38
CA LYS A 70 4.72 -4.51 12.65
C LYS A 70 5.63 -3.57 13.44
N LYS A 71 6.53 -2.88 12.76
CA LYS A 71 7.49 -1.98 13.35
C LYS A 71 7.99 -1.00 12.30
N TYR A 72 7.80 0.28 12.56
CA TYR A 72 8.37 1.33 11.72
C TYR A 72 9.90 1.23 11.68
N ASP A 73 10.46 1.23 10.47
CA ASP A 73 11.87 1.00 10.22
C ASP A 73 12.32 1.83 9.01
N ASP A 74 13.23 2.78 9.25
CA ASP A 74 13.70 3.73 8.23
C ASP A 74 14.37 3.02 7.04
N ASP A 75 15.05 1.88 7.27
CA ASP A 75 15.71 1.14 6.18
C ASP A 75 14.67 0.48 5.26
N VAL A 76 13.58 -0.03 5.84
CA VAL A 76 12.46 -0.61 5.09
C VAL A 76 11.75 0.49 4.30
N LEU A 77 11.53 1.65 4.92
CA LEU A 77 10.93 2.80 4.26
C LEU A 77 11.79 3.31 3.10
N GLN A 78 13.12 3.39 3.28
CA GLN A 78 14.02 3.81 2.21
C GLN A 78 14.02 2.82 1.04
N ARG A 79 13.86 1.52 1.30
CA ARG A 79 13.68 0.53 0.22
C ARG A 79 12.39 0.76 -0.54
N LEU A 80 11.29 1.04 0.15
CA LEU A 80 10.01 1.37 -0.47
C LEU A 80 10.10 2.68 -1.27
N GLU A 81 10.81 3.69 -0.77
CA GLU A 81 11.07 4.93 -1.49
C GLU A 81 11.82 4.68 -2.81
N ASN A 82 12.87 3.86 -2.80
CA ASN A 82 13.61 3.51 -4.01
C ASN A 82 12.72 2.72 -5.00
N MET A 83 11.94 1.75 -4.50
CA MET A 83 11.00 0.99 -5.33
C MET A 83 9.90 1.89 -5.92
N CYS A 84 9.47 2.92 -5.19
CA CYS A 84 8.50 3.90 -5.66
C CYS A 84 9.06 4.69 -6.85
N GLN A 85 10.31 5.15 -6.77
CA GLN A 85 10.95 5.91 -7.84
C GLN A 85 11.09 5.12 -9.14
N GLU A 86 11.26 3.80 -9.02
CA GLU A 86 11.35 2.87 -10.15
C GLU A 86 9.97 2.33 -10.61
N SER A 87 8.88 2.72 -9.93
CA SER A 87 7.55 2.18 -10.19
C SER A 87 6.89 2.77 -11.43
N ASP A 88 6.24 1.93 -12.22
CA ASP A 88 5.41 2.30 -13.36
C ASP A 88 3.98 1.75 -13.22
N GLY A 89 3.06 2.28 -14.03
CA GLY A 89 1.68 1.81 -14.22
C GLY A 89 0.99 1.32 -12.95
N ASP A 90 0.79 0.00 -12.88
CA ASP A 90 0.05 -0.70 -11.84
C ASP A 90 0.73 -0.62 -10.45
N LEU A 91 2.07 -0.53 -10.41
CA LEU A 91 2.81 -0.45 -9.15
C LEU A 91 2.65 0.94 -8.53
N ALA A 92 2.47 1.97 -9.35
CA ALA A 92 2.22 3.33 -8.88
C ALA A 92 0.90 3.44 -8.08
N GLU A 93 -0.15 2.72 -8.49
CA GLU A 93 -1.42 2.67 -7.76
C GLU A 93 -1.26 1.99 -6.40
N SER A 94 -0.48 0.90 -6.32
CA SER A 94 -0.15 0.25 -5.05
C SER A 94 0.59 1.22 -4.11
N PHE A 95 1.47 2.08 -4.65
CA PHE A 95 2.14 3.11 -3.87
C PHE A 95 1.22 4.25 -3.41
N HIS A 96 0.13 4.54 -4.13
CA HIS A 96 -0.91 5.46 -3.66
C HIS A 96 -1.55 4.95 -2.36
N GLU A 97 -1.98 3.69 -2.35
CA GLU A 97 -2.59 3.06 -1.17
C GLU A 97 -1.59 2.94 -0.02
N LEU A 98 -0.35 2.57 -0.32
CA LEU A 98 0.72 2.47 0.66
C LEU A 98 0.98 3.82 1.35
N GLY A 99 1.13 4.90 0.58
CA GLY A 99 1.36 6.23 1.14
C GLY A 99 0.29 6.59 2.17
N LYS A 100 -0.99 6.34 1.85
CA LYS A 100 -2.11 6.54 2.78
C LYS A 100 -2.01 5.67 4.02
N ARG A 101 -1.75 4.37 3.87
CA ARG A 101 -1.60 3.44 5.01
C ARG A 101 -0.49 3.85 5.96
N LEU A 102 0.67 4.28 5.44
CA LEU A 102 1.76 4.80 6.27
C LEU A 102 1.37 6.09 6.97
N PHE A 103 0.63 6.96 6.30
CA PHE A 103 0.11 8.20 6.88
C PHE A 103 -0.89 7.95 8.01
N ASP A 104 -1.75 6.94 7.87
CA ASP A 104 -2.73 6.53 8.88
C ASP A 104 -2.09 5.82 10.09
N ILE A 105 -1.27 4.80 9.84
CA ILE A 105 -0.76 3.91 10.89
C ILE A 105 0.47 4.52 11.57
N HIS A 106 1.35 5.15 10.81
CA HIS A 106 2.66 5.64 11.25
C HIS A 106 2.82 7.15 11.09
N LEU A 107 1.74 7.92 11.32
CA LEU A 107 1.68 9.37 11.09
C LEU A 107 2.94 10.13 11.55
N LEU A 108 3.38 9.92 12.79
CA LEU A 108 4.51 10.68 13.35
C LEU A 108 5.80 10.44 12.57
N ASP A 109 6.18 9.17 12.44
CA ASP A 109 7.45 8.80 11.84
C ASP A 109 7.43 9.07 10.33
N PHE A 110 6.30 8.80 9.67
CA PHE A 110 6.16 9.07 8.25
C PHE A 110 6.13 10.57 7.93
N VAL A 111 5.39 11.39 8.69
CA VAL A 111 5.44 12.86 8.50
C VAL A 111 6.84 13.39 8.78
N LYS A 112 7.57 12.84 9.76
CA LYS A 112 8.97 13.20 10.00
C LYS A 112 9.83 12.91 8.79
N PHE A 113 9.73 11.72 8.21
CA PHE A 113 10.41 11.38 6.97
C PHE A 113 10.06 12.36 5.84
N LEU A 114 8.77 12.59 5.57
CA LEU A 114 8.33 13.48 4.50
C LEU A 114 8.74 14.95 4.72
N SER A 115 8.88 15.39 5.98
CA SER A 115 9.34 16.75 6.30
C SER A 115 10.82 16.97 5.95
N ILE A 116 11.62 15.90 5.95
CA ILE A 116 13.04 15.92 5.58
C ILE A 116 13.18 15.72 4.06
N HIS A 117 12.38 14.83 3.49
CA HIS A 117 12.44 14.43 2.08
C HIS A 117 11.27 15.01 1.28
N LYS A 118 11.31 16.32 1.01
CA LYS A 118 10.22 17.03 0.30
C LYS A 118 9.94 16.53 -1.12
N GLU A 119 10.97 15.99 -1.79
CA GLU A 119 10.89 15.41 -3.14
C GLU A 119 10.72 13.88 -3.09
N SER A 120 10.24 13.32 -1.99
CA SER A 120 10.00 11.88 -1.86
C SER A 120 8.94 11.41 -2.85
N CYS A 121 9.20 10.29 -3.53
CA CYS A 121 8.22 9.60 -4.35
C CYS A 121 7.02 9.16 -3.52
N LEU A 122 7.24 8.64 -2.30
CA LEU A 122 6.13 8.27 -1.40
C LEU A 122 5.26 9.48 -1.04
N ARG A 123 5.84 10.69 -0.96
CA ARG A 123 5.08 11.94 -0.78
C ARG A 123 4.18 12.22 -1.97
N GLU A 124 4.75 12.16 -3.17
CA GLU A 124 4.02 12.38 -4.41
C GLU A 124 2.88 11.37 -4.56
N LYS A 125 3.15 10.08 -4.32
CA LYS A 125 2.15 9.01 -4.40
C LYS A 125 1.06 9.14 -3.34
N LEU A 126 1.38 9.59 -2.13
CA LEU A 126 0.35 9.95 -1.14
C LEU A 126 -0.58 11.05 -1.66
N ILE A 127 -0.02 12.14 -2.19
CA ILE A 127 -0.81 13.28 -2.70
C ILE A 127 -1.68 12.84 -3.88
N LEU A 128 -1.11 12.10 -4.83
CA LEU A 128 -1.84 11.55 -5.98
C LEU A 128 -2.93 10.57 -5.55
N GLY A 129 -2.65 9.71 -4.57
CA GLY A 129 -3.62 8.76 -4.02
C GLY A 129 -4.83 9.43 -3.41
N ILE A 130 -4.62 10.44 -2.54
CA ILE A 130 -5.74 11.20 -1.98
C ILE A 130 -6.47 11.97 -3.09
N SER A 131 -5.74 12.56 -4.04
CA SER A 131 -6.34 13.31 -5.16
C SER A 131 -7.23 12.42 -6.04
N ALA A 132 -6.80 11.18 -6.31
CA ALA A 132 -7.55 10.21 -7.11
C ALA A 132 -8.83 9.75 -6.40
N GLU A 133 -8.76 9.47 -5.09
CA GLU A 133 -9.93 9.07 -4.30
C GLU A 133 -11.02 10.14 -4.30
N ILE A 134 -10.63 11.41 -4.17
CA ILE A 134 -11.60 12.50 -4.13
C ILE A 134 -12.07 12.96 -5.51
N ALA A 135 -11.44 12.51 -6.61
CA ALA A 135 -11.74 12.96 -7.96
C ALA A 135 -13.18 12.63 -8.40
N VAL A 136 -13.81 11.64 -7.77
CA VAL A 136 -15.21 11.23 -8.06
C VAL A 136 -16.25 12.23 -7.57
N TYR A 137 -15.86 13.18 -6.71
CA TYR A 137 -16.78 14.13 -6.09
C TYR A 137 -16.81 15.49 -6.80
N GLY A 138 -17.88 16.26 -6.57
CA GLY A 138 -17.97 17.64 -7.03
C GLY A 138 -16.93 18.55 -6.36
N LYS A 139 -16.57 19.66 -7.02
CA LYS A 139 -15.54 20.61 -6.55
C LYS A 139 -15.68 21.05 -5.09
N GLU A 140 -16.89 21.45 -4.67
CA GLU A 140 -17.12 21.89 -3.29
C GLU A 140 -17.04 20.74 -2.28
N GLU A 141 -17.46 19.54 -2.68
CA GLU A 141 -17.39 18.34 -1.85
C GLU A 141 -15.93 17.87 -1.69
N ARG A 142 -15.12 17.89 -2.75
CA ARG A 142 -13.67 17.67 -2.71
C ARG A 142 -12.99 18.55 -1.65
N ARG A 143 -13.27 19.85 -1.67
CA ARG A 143 -12.69 20.80 -0.68
C ARG A 143 -13.11 20.46 0.75
N LYS A 144 -14.36 20.02 0.95
CA LYS A 144 -14.84 19.62 2.27
C LYS A 144 -14.10 18.39 2.76
N ILE A 145 -14.02 17.34 1.95
CA ILE A 145 -13.34 16.07 2.29
C ILE A 145 -11.85 16.32 2.62
N ILE A 146 -11.13 17.07 1.78
CA ILE A 146 -9.72 17.43 2.03
C ILE A 146 -9.56 18.13 3.39
N ASN A 147 -10.45 19.07 3.72
CA ASN A 147 -10.36 19.79 4.99
C ASN A 147 -10.70 18.90 6.19
N GLU A 148 -11.68 18.00 6.06
CA GLU A 148 -12.05 17.04 7.10
C GLU A 148 -10.90 16.07 7.40
N GLU A 149 -10.31 15.48 6.36
CA GLU A 149 -9.14 14.61 6.52
C GLU A 149 -7.94 15.34 7.10
N ARG A 150 -7.61 16.53 6.58
CA ARG A 150 -6.51 17.34 7.14
C ARG A 150 -6.74 17.58 8.63
N ASN A 151 -7.96 17.99 9.02
CA ASN A 151 -8.27 18.30 10.41
C ASN A 151 -8.17 17.06 11.30
N LYS A 152 -8.61 15.87 10.84
CA LYS A 152 -8.40 14.59 11.53
C LYS A 152 -6.92 14.40 11.89
N TYR A 153 -6.00 14.55 10.93
CA TYR A 153 -4.57 14.35 11.22
C TYR A 153 -3.96 15.47 12.07
N LEU A 154 -4.43 16.71 11.94
CA LEU A 154 -4.00 17.81 12.81
C LEU A 154 -4.45 17.61 14.26
N GLU A 155 -5.63 17.04 14.49
CA GLU A 155 -6.10 16.67 15.84
C GLU A 155 -5.21 15.57 16.43
N ILE A 156 -4.94 14.50 15.68
CA ILE A 156 -4.02 13.44 16.11
C ILE A 156 -2.62 14.01 16.40
N ALA A 157 -2.14 14.92 15.56
CA ALA A 157 -0.84 15.57 15.75
C ALA A 157 -0.78 16.42 17.03
N LYS A 158 -1.87 17.15 17.34
CA LYS A 158 -2.00 17.91 18.58
C LYS A 158 -2.03 17.00 19.80
N ASP A 159 -2.83 15.94 19.76
CA ASP A 159 -2.95 14.98 20.86
C ASP A 159 -1.61 14.31 21.18
N LYS A 160 -0.80 14.05 20.15
CA LYS A 160 0.56 13.51 20.27
C LYS A 160 1.64 14.56 20.53
N ASN A 161 1.28 15.85 20.68
CA ASN A 161 2.21 16.96 20.88
C ASN A 161 3.32 17.02 19.81
N LEU A 162 2.97 16.85 18.54
CA LEU A 162 3.94 16.96 17.44
C LEU A 162 4.54 18.36 17.39
N PRO A 163 5.85 18.48 17.06
CA PRO A 163 6.50 19.77 16.92
C PRO A 163 5.94 20.57 15.73
N PRO A 164 6.00 21.92 15.77
CA PRO A 164 5.35 22.78 14.77
C PRO A 164 5.75 22.48 13.31
N ASN A 165 7.00 22.10 13.06
CA ASN A 165 7.49 21.77 11.72
C ASN A 165 6.80 20.52 11.14
N LEU A 166 6.42 19.53 11.96
CA LEU A 166 5.69 18.36 11.50
C LEU A 166 4.20 18.67 11.28
N ILE A 167 3.64 19.57 12.09
CA ILE A 167 2.29 20.11 11.86
C ILE A 167 2.26 20.88 10.53
N GLU A 168 3.29 21.67 10.23
CA GLU A 168 3.44 22.37 8.96
C GLU A 168 3.56 21.38 7.79
N ALA A 169 4.33 20.31 7.93
CA ALA A 169 4.45 19.27 6.90
C ALA A 169 3.09 18.61 6.56
N ILE A 170 2.22 18.36 7.55
CA ILE A 170 0.85 17.88 7.30
C ILE A 170 0.07 18.91 6.49
N ASN A 171 0.13 20.19 6.86
CA ASN A 171 -0.56 21.25 6.13
C ASN A 171 -0.06 21.39 4.69
N ASP A 172 1.24 21.24 4.47
CA ASP A 172 1.84 21.34 3.14
C ASP A 172 1.37 20.20 2.23
N ILE A 173 1.31 18.96 2.74
CA ILE A 173 0.76 17.81 1.99
C ILE A 173 -0.66 18.12 1.51
N TYR A 174 -1.54 18.58 2.41
CA TYR A 174 -2.93 18.88 2.06
C TYR A 174 -3.10 20.13 1.20
N ARG A 175 -2.13 21.07 1.22
CA ARG A 175 -2.15 22.26 0.35
C ARG A 175 -1.85 21.91 -1.11
N GLU A 176 -1.07 20.86 -1.33
CA GLU A 176 -0.69 20.42 -2.67
C GLU A 176 -1.75 19.57 -3.38
N ILE A 177 -2.72 19.04 -2.63
CA ILE A 177 -3.90 18.42 -3.19
C ILE A 177 -4.74 19.53 -3.83
N LYS A 178 -4.83 19.53 -5.16
CA LYS A 178 -5.55 20.56 -5.92
C LYS A 178 -6.97 20.08 -6.24
N PRO A 179 -7.99 20.49 -5.48
CA PRO A 179 -9.37 20.04 -5.67
C PRO A 179 -10.01 20.52 -6.98
N GLU A 180 -9.33 21.33 -7.79
CA GLU A 180 -9.91 21.99 -8.97
C GLU A 180 -9.47 21.38 -10.30
N ILE A 181 -8.56 20.40 -10.29
CA ILE A 181 -7.94 19.87 -11.52
C ILE A 181 -8.82 18.83 -12.24
N PHE A 182 -9.83 18.28 -11.57
CA PHE A 182 -10.68 17.21 -12.10
C PHE A 182 -12.02 17.69 -12.69
N ASP A 183 -12.19 19.00 -12.90
CA ASP A 183 -13.37 19.61 -13.56
C ASP A 183 -13.13 19.91 -15.04
#